data_AF-A0A8T3C8L4-F1
#
_entry.id   AF-A0A8T3C8L4-F1
#
_cell.length_a   1.000
_cell.length_b   1.000
_cell.length_c   1.000
_cell.angle_alpha   90.00
_cell.angle_beta   90.00
_cell.angle_gamma   90.00
#
_symmetry.space_group_name_H-M   'P 1'
#
loop_
_entity.id
_entity.type
_entity.pdbx_description
1 polymer ?
#
loop_
_entity_poly.entity_id
_entity_poly.type
_entity_poly.pdbx_seq_one_letter_code
_entity_poly.pdbx_strand_id
1 'polypeptide(L)'
;MLAEVEAKFDFPANIKYWMLQSIGVKWLNYKTSLKAEHWDSRPVQEIMEAIPAEVSPVQWCQLVNKWSQPQDKERAARNVENAKKQKYPHTMGRVSCIIKEA
;
A
#
# COMPACT_ATOMS: atom_id res chain seq x y z
N MET A 1 13.01 9.46 -5.06
CA MET A 1 12.51 9.12 -3.69
C MET A 1 13.62 9.21 -2.63
N LEU A 2 14.48 8.21 -2.41
CA LEU A 2 15.49 8.31 -1.33
C LEU A 2 16.55 9.39 -1.60
N ALA A 3 17.09 9.43 -2.82
CA ALA A 3 18.07 10.43 -3.23
C ALA A 3 17.55 11.88 -3.11
N GLU A 4 16.26 12.09 -3.37
CA GLU A 4 15.61 13.40 -3.20
C GLU A 4 15.46 13.81 -1.74
N VAL A 5 15.27 12.83 -0.84
CA VAL A 5 15.19 13.07 0.61
C VAL A 5 16.58 13.35 1.18
N GLU A 6 17.60 12.58 0.78
CA GLU A 6 18.99 12.81 1.18
C GLU A 6 19.55 14.13 0.60
N ALA A 7 19.07 14.59 -0.56
CA ALA A 7 19.48 15.88 -1.13
C ALA A 7 18.85 17.10 -0.43
N LYS A 8 17.66 16.94 0.18
CA LYS A 8 16.92 18.04 0.83
C LYS A 8 17.25 18.21 2.31
N PHE A 9 17.71 17.15 2.96
CA PHE A 9 17.85 17.10 4.40
C PHE A 9 19.16 16.41 4.78
N ASP A 10 19.85 16.99 5.75
CA ASP A 10 21.07 16.40 6.29
C ASP A 10 20.70 15.44 7.42
N PHE A 11 21.02 14.14 7.24
CA PHE A 11 20.66 13.10 8.19
C PHE A 11 21.91 12.36 8.67
N PRO A 12 22.03 12.08 9.97
CA PRO A 12 23.10 11.23 10.46
C PRO A 12 22.89 9.78 9.99
N ALA A 13 23.99 9.10 9.67
CA ALA A 13 23.99 7.80 9.00
C ALA A 13 23.21 6.71 9.75
N ASN A 14 23.12 6.80 11.07
CA ASN A 14 22.39 5.87 11.94
C ASN A 14 20.86 5.90 11.74
N ILE A 15 20.30 6.93 11.11
CA ILE A 15 18.84 7.08 10.90
C ILE A 15 18.40 6.53 9.52
N LYS A 16 19.35 6.20 8.62
CA LYS A 16 19.06 5.75 7.26
C LYS A 16 18.11 4.55 7.19
N TYR A 17 18.30 3.58 8.09
CA TYR A 17 17.41 2.43 8.18
C TYR A 17 15.96 2.84 8.52
N TRP A 18 15.80 3.68 9.53
CA TRP A 18 14.48 4.16 9.97
C TRP A 18 13.79 5.01 8.88
N MET A 19 14.57 5.81 8.13
CA MET A 19 14.04 6.56 6.99
C MET A 19 13.53 5.64 5.88
N LEU A 20 14.30 4.61 5.51
CA LEU A 20 13.88 3.63 4.51
C LEU A 20 12.58 2.93 4.91
N GLN A 21 12.46 2.53 6.18
CA GLN A 21 11.23 1.95 6.72
C GLN A 21 10.05 2.95 6.62
N SER A 22 10.25 4.18 7.08
CA SER A 22 9.22 5.23 7.05
C SER A 22 8.75 5.56 5.63
N ILE A 23 9.69 5.71 4.70
CA ILE A 23 9.39 5.98 3.28
C ILE A 23 8.66 4.78 2.67
N GLY A 24 9.09 3.56 2.98
CA GLY A 24 8.45 2.32 2.53
C GLY A 24 6.99 2.24 2.97
N VAL A 25 6.70 2.54 4.24
CA VAL A 25 5.33 2.55 4.79
C VAL A 25 4.49 3.63 4.12
N LYS A 26 4.99 4.86 4.00
CA LYS A 26 4.27 5.95 3.33
C LYS A 26 3.94 5.59 1.88
N TRP A 27 4.90 5.00 1.16
CA TRP A 27 4.70 4.55 -0.21
C TRP A 27 3.69 3.40 -0.32
N LEU A 28 3.73 2.44 0.62
CA LEU A 28 2.76 1.36 0.68
C LEU A 28 1.34 1.89 0.91
N ASN A 29 1.17 2.82 1.86
CA ASN A 29 -0.11 3.43 2.17
C ASN A 29 -0.64 4.21 0.96
N TYR A 30 0.21 5.02 0.32
CA TYR A 30 -0.16 5.77 -0.87
C TYR A 30 -0.64 4.87 -2.01
N LYS A 31 0.09 3.79 -2.32
CA LYS A 31 -0.37 2.80 -3.32
C LYS A 31 -1.69 2.13 -2.95
N THR A 32 -1.95 1.95 -1.65
CA THR A 32 -3.20 1.35 -1.16
C THR A 32 -4.36 2.31 -1.37
N SER A 33 -4.18 3.60 -1.06
CA SER A 33 -5.15 4.66 -1.35
C SER A 33 -5.43 4.77 -2.85
N LEU A 34 -4.38 4.81 -3.68
CA LEU A 34 -4.53 4.83 -5.14
C LEU A 34 -5.32 3.63 -5.66
N LYS A 35 -5.05 2.43 -5.13
CA LYS A 35 -5.80 1.25 -5.51
C LYS A 35 -7.26 1.38 -5.11
N ALA A 36 -7.56 1.87 -3.90
CA ALA A 36 -8.94 2.04 -3.45
C ALA A 36 -9.73 3.05 -4.30
N GLU A 37 -9.07 4.10 -4.81
CA GLU A 37 -9.71 5.17 -5.58
C GLU A 37 -9.89 4.84 -7.08
N HIS A 38 -8.94 4.11 -7.68
CA HIS A 38 -8.90 3.92 -9.13
C HIS A 38 -9.12 2.46 -9.59
N TRP A 39 -9.05 1.48 -8.68
CA TRP A 39 -9.22 0.06 -9.04
C TRP A 39 -10.69 -0.35 -8.96
N ASP A 40 -11.44 0.02 -10.00
CA ASP A 40 -12.86 -0.29 -10.16
C ASP A 40 -13.12 -1.48 -11.11
N SER A 41 -14.39 -1.80 -11.34
CA SER A 41 -14.85 -2.81 -12.31
C SER A 41 -14.64 -2.42 -13.79
N ARG A 42 -14.02 -1.27 -14.07
CA ARG A 42 -13.70 -0.79 -15.42
C ARG A 42 -12.66 -1.70 -16.09
N PRO A 43 -12.59 -1.77 -17.42
CA PRO A 43 -11.55 -2.49 -18.10
C PRO A 43 -10.17 -1.90 -17.78
N VAL A 44 -9.16 -2.75 -17.69
CA VAL A 44 -7.79 -2.37 -17.26
C VAL A 44 -7.20 -1.27 -18.15
N GLN A 45 -7.53 -1.26 -19.44
CA GLN A 45 -7.06 -0.25 -20.40
C GLN A 45 -7.56 1.16 -20.02
N GLU A 46 -8.85 1.30 -19.69
CA GLU A 46 -9.40 2.58 -19.23
C GLU A 46 -8.78 3.06 -17.92
N ILE A 47 -8.47 2.12 -17.01
CA ILE A 47 -7.79 2.44 -15.75
C ILE A 47 -6.34 2.90 -16.01
N MET A 48 -5.65 2.32 -16.99
CA MET A 48 -4.30 2.73 -17.38
C MET A 48 -4.28 4.14 -17.99
N GLU A 49 -5.32 4.53 -18.71
CA GLU A 49 -5.46 5.87 -19.30
C GLU A 49 -5.84 6.94 -18.26
N ALA A 50 -6.54 6.55 -17.20
CA ALA A 50 -6.89 7.42 -16.07
C ALA A 50 -5.69 7.65 -15.13
N ILE A 51 -4.65 8.31 -15.62
CA ILE A 51 -3.41 8.57 -14.88
C ILE A 51 -3.65 9.69 -13.84
N PRO A 52 -3.38 9.45 -12.53
CA PRO A 52 -3.43 10.49 -11.51
C PRO A 52 -2.36 11.56 -11.76
N ALA A 53 -2.71 12.85 -11.56
CA ALA A 53 -1.82 13.98 -11.87
C ALA A 53 -0.47 13.95 -11.13
N GLU A 54 -0.43 13.33 -9.95
CA GLU A 54 0.76 13.25 -9.11
C GLU A 54 1.69 12.07 -9.44
N VAL A 55 1.23 11.13 -10.29
CA VAL A 55 1.93 9.87 -10.55
C VAL A 55 2.51 9.87 -11.96
N SER A 56 3.75 9.41 -12.09
CA SER A 56 4.37 9.22 -13.41
C SER A 56 3.57 8.20 -14.24
N PRO A 57 3.24 8.49 -15.51
CA PRO A 57 2.50 7.58 -16.39
C PRO A 57 3.10 6.17 -16.48
N VAL A 58 4.43 6.09 -16.54
CA VAL A 58 5.15 4.82 -16.63
C VAL A 58 4.97 4.00 -15.35
N GLN A 59 5.07 4.65 -14.19
CA GLN A 59 4.88 4.00 -12.89
C GLN A 59 3.43 3.56 -12.70
N TRP A 60 2.47 4.37 -13.16
CA TRP A 60 1.04 4.05 -13.14
C TRP A 60 0.74 2.79 -13.95
N CYS A 61 1.17 2.75 -15.22
CA CYS A 61 0.97 1.58 -16.08
C CYS A 61 1.58 0.30 -15.48
N GLN A 62 2.77 0.38 -14.90
CA GLN A 62 3.39 -0.76 -14.22
C GLN A 62 2.57 -1.24 -13.02
N LEU A 63 2.04 -0.31 -12.22
CA LEU A 63 1.24 -0.59 -11.04
C LEU A 63 -0.11 -1.24 -11.41
N VAL A 64 -0.81 -0.68 -12.38
CA VAL A 64 -2.09 -1.21 -12.88
C VAL A 64 -1.90 -2.59 -13.51
N ASN A 65 -0.84 -2.77 -14.31
CA ASN A 65 -0.49 -4.07 -14.87
C ASN A 65 -0.26 -5.09 -13.75
N LYS A 66 0.48 -4.72 -12.70
CA LYS A 66 0.72 -5.58 -11.54
C LYS A 66 -0.58 -6.01 -10.85
N TRP A 67 -1.53 -5.10 -10.65
CA TRP A 67 -2.83 -5.43 -10.06
C TRP A 67 -3.69 -6.33 -10.93
N SER A 68 -3.51 -6.26 -12.26
CA SER A 68 -4.25 -7.09 -13.21
C SER A 68 -3.75 -8.54 -13.26
N GLN A 69 -2.52 -8.80 -12.81
CA GLN A 69 -1.92 -10.14 -12.83
C GLN A 69 -2.72 -11.13 -11.99
N PRO A 70 -2.94 -12.37 -12.47
CA PRO A 70 -3.73 -13.37 -11.77
C PRO A 70 -3.17 -13.69 -10.38
N GLN A 71 -1.84 -13.76 -10.25
CA GLN A 71 -1.15 -13.99 -8.98
C GLN A 71 -1.50 -12.93 -7.91
N ASP A 72 -1.57 -11.65 -8.30
CA ASP A 72 -1.91 -10.57 -7.38
C ASP A 72 -3.40 -10.59 -7.01
N LYS A 73 -4.28 -10.97 -7.95
CA LYS A 73 -5.71 -11.17 -7.68
C LYS A 73 -5.94 -12.33 -6.71
N GLU A 74 -5.28 -13.46 -6.91
CA GLU A 74 -5.34 -14.62 -6.01
C GLU A 74 -4.83 -14.27 -4.61
N ARG A 75 -3.71 -13.55 -4.53
CA ARG A 75 -3.17 -13.07 -3.25
C ARG A 75 -4.14 -12.12 -2.55
N ALA A 76 -4.76 -11.20 -3.29
CA ALA A 76 -5.76 -10.29 -2.74
C ALA A 76 -6.99 -11.04 -2.22
N ALA A 77 -7.53 -11.99 -2.99
CA ALA A 77 -8.66 -12.82 -2.56
C ALA A 77 -8.35 -13.59 -1.27
N ARG A 78 -7.18 -14.24 -1.22
CA ARG A 78 -6.70 -14.96 -0.02
C ARG A 78 -6.54 -14.04 1.18
N ASN A 79 -6.02 -12.83 0.99
CA ASN A 79 -5.90 -11.85 2.07
C ASN A 79 -7.27 -11.42 2.61
N VAL A 80 -8.27 -11.24 1.75
CA VAL A 80 -9.65 -10.93 2.15
C VAL A 80 -10.26 -12.08 2.94
N GLU A 81 -10.08 -13.33 2.49
CA GLU A 81 -10.53 -14.51 3.24
C GLU A 81 -9.85 -14.63 4.60
N ASN A 82 -8.54 -14.41 4.66
CA ASN A 82 -7.79 -14.44 5.92
C ASN A 82 -8.25 -13.34 6.87
N ALA A 83 -8.50 -12.13 6.36
CA ALA A 83 -9.05 -11.03 7.16
C ALA A 83 -10.43 -11.38 7.74
N LYS A 84 -11.31 -12.04 6.98
CA LYS A 84 -12.62 -12.52 7.47
C LYS A 84 -12.48 -13.61 8.55
N LYS A 85 -11.45 -14.46 8.47
CA LYS A 85 -11.17 -15.51 9.46
C LYS A 85 -10.51 -14.97 10.73
N GLN A 86 -9.98 -13.75 10.72
CA GLN A 86 -9.32 -13.14 11.86
C GLN A 86 -10.33 -12.73 12.93
N LYS A 87 -10.54 -13.59 13.93
CA LYS A 87 -11.49 -13.36 15.04
C LYS A 87 -10.95 -12.42 16.13
N TYR A 88 -9.65 -12.46 16.39
CA TYR A 88 -9.00 -11.66 17.43
C TYR A 88 -7.80 -10.91 16.81
N PRO A 89 -7.93 -9.61 16.51
CA PRO A 89 -6.77 -8.81 16.13
C PRO A 89 -5.82 -8.73 17.33
N HIS A 90 -4.60 -9.22 17.18
CA HIS A 90 -3.56 -9.02 18.19
C HIS A 90 -3.16 -7.54 18.22
N THR A 91 -3.76 -6.79 19.14
CA THR A 91 -3.31 -5.44 19.47
C THR A 91 -2.16 -5.57 20.47
N MET A 92 -0.92 -5.62 20.02
CA MET A 92 0.27 -5.57 20.90
C MET A 92 0.48 -4.17 21.50
N GLY A 93 -0.59 -3.58 22.06
CA GLY A 93 -0.56 -2.41 22.91
C GLY A 93 -0.77 -2.80 24.38
N ARG A 94 -0.51 -1.88 25.32
CA ARG A 94 -0.68 -2.10 26.78
C ARG A 94 -2.15 -2.22 27.25
N VAL A 95 -3.12 -2.38 26.35
CA VAL A 95 -4.54 -2.50 26.70
C VAL A 95 -5.13 -3.68 25.93
N SER A 96 -5.34 -4.80 26.63
CA SER A 96 -6.18 -5.89 26.15
C SER A 96 -7.64 -5.43 26.20
N CYS A 97 -8.31 -5.27 25.06
CA CYS A 97 -9.75 -5.02 25.06
C CYS A 97 -10.51 -6.33 25.28
N ILE A 98 -11.31 -6.36 26.34
CA ILE A 98 -12.39 -7.33 26.56
C ILE A 98 -13.43 -7.05 25.47
N ILE A 99 -13.68 -8.03 24.60
CA ILE A 99 -14.82 -7.98 23.69
C ILE A 99 -16.06 -8.25 24.54
N LYS A 100 -16.92 -7.26 24.74
CA LYS A 100 -18.29 -7.52 25.23
C LYS A 100 -19.07 -8.12 24.07
N GLU A 101 -19.45 -9.38 24.20
CA GLU A 101 -20.40 -10.02 23.30
C GLU A 101 -21.76 -9.30 23.41
N ALA A 102 -22.39 -9.04 22.27
CA ALA A 102 -23.73 -8.47 22.14
C ALA A 102 -24.74 -9.57 21.86
#